data_AF-A0A7Z0ESZ6-F1
#
_entry.id   AF-A0A7Z0ESZ6-F1
#
_cell.length_a   1.000
_cell.length_b   1.000
_cell.length_c   1.000
_cell.angle_alpha   90.00
_cell.angle_beta   90.00
_cell.angle_gamma   90.00
#
_symmetry.space_group_name_H-M   'P 1'
#
loop_
_entity.id
_entity.type
_entity.pdbx_description
1 polymer ?
#
loop_
_entity_poly.entity_id
_entity_poly.type
_entity_poly.pdbx_seq_one_letter_code
_entity_poly.pdbx_strand_id
1 'polypeptide(L)'
;MVRSRRSTVVAALAVTPLAVAVLAGACTAGGSADGKSGRAHGDGGPGAAQRMPVTRLTPLTEADGYVPEGEGLEVSAEVPALERLDPELWAAVREAAAAAEAEGVEVVVTSGWRSERYQRFLLEAAVTTYGSEEEAARWVATAEESSHVTGDAVDVGYTDAADWFSRFGSEFGLCQTYANELWHYELAVEPGGECPPPATDAAEGS
;
A
#
# COMPACT_ATOMS: atom_id res chain seq x y z
N MET A 1 37.87 35.48 25.52
CA MET A 1 37.03 36.22 26.49
C MET A 1 36.37 37.39 25.80
N VAL A 2 35.07 37.32 25.51
CA VAL A 2 34.06 38.39 25.69
C VAL A 2 32.72 37.65 25.59
N ARG A 3 31.92 37.81 26.64
CA ARG A 3 30.63 37.16 26.89
C ARG A 3 29.57 38.17 26.47
N SER A 4 28.65 37.82 25.57
CA SER A 4 27.42 38.60 25.40
C SER A 4 26.20 37.72 25.68
N ARG A 5 25.32 38.25 26.51
CA ARG A 5 24.19 37.58 27.16
C ARG A 5 22.89 38.04 26.51
N ARG A 6 22.02 37.05 26.22
CA ARG A 6 20.56 36.98 26.44
C ARG A 6 19.65 38.03 25.78
N SER A 7 18.60 37.55 25.11
CA SER A 7 17.22 37.67 25.63
C SER A 7 16.25 36.71 24.94
N THR A 8 15.71 35.78 25.72
CA THR A 8 14.53 34.98 25.44
C THR A 8 13.28 35.86 25.58
N VAL A 9 12.36 35.79 24.61
CA VAL A 9 10.99 36.31 24.78
C VAL A 9 10.04 35.13 24.76
N VAL A 10 9.50 34.82 25.94
CA VAL A 10 8.36 33.94 26.16
C VAL A 10 7.10 34.81 26.09
N ALA A 11 6.17 34.49 25.20
CA ALA A 11 4.84 35.07 25.20
C ALA A 11 3.83 33.99 25.62
N ALA A 12 3.44 34.05 26.89
CA ALA A 12 2.30 33.33 27.44
C ALA A 12 1.05 34.19 27.27
N LEU A 13 -0.03 33.63 26.73
CA LEU A 13 -1.36 34.21 26.78
C LEU A 13 -2.30 33.18 27.39
N ALA A 14 -3.00 33.59 28.43
CA ALA A 14 -3.71 32.72 29.34
C ALA A 14 -5.17 33.18 29.50
N VAL A 15 -6.05 32.18 29.53
CA VAL A 15 -7.32 32.05 30.29
C VAL A 15 -8.57 32.83 29.84
N THR A 16 -9.65 32.09 29.56
CA THR A 16 -10.86 32.05 30.42
C THR A 16 -11.80 30.88 30.05
N PRO A 17 -12.18 29.99 30.99
CA PRO A 17 -13.27 29.04 30.80
C PRO A 17 -14.60 29.64 31.30
N LEU A 18 -15.66 29.47 30.51
CA LEU A 18 -17.03 29.77 30.92
C LEU A 18 -17.57 28.56 31.72
N ALA A 19 -17.86 28.77 33.00
CA ALA A 19 -18.53 27.82 33.87
C ALA A 19 -20.05 27.99 33.79
N VAL A 20 -20.81 26.91 33.61
CA VAL A 20 -22.26 26.89 33.88
C VAL A 20 -22.69 25.58 34.55
N ALA A 21 -23.14 25.77 35.80
CA ALA A 21 -24.15 25.08 36.61
C ALA A 21 -24.18 23.54 36.75
N VAL A 22 -23.90 23.14 37.99
CA VAL A 22 -24.23 21.86 38.63
C VAL A 22 -25.74 21.74 38.85
N LEU A 23 -26.34 20.60 38.49
CA LEU A 23 -27.58 20.11 39.09
C LEU A 23 -27.30 18.75 39.72
N ALA A 24 -27.39 18.72 41.05
CA ALA A 24 -27.31 17.53 41.87
C ALA A 24 -28.64 16.75 41.82
N GLY A 25 -28.56 15.48 41.41
CA GLY A 25 -29.63 14.49 41.57
C GLY A 25 -29.11 13.34 42.44
N ALA A 26 -29.77 13.09 43.56
CA ALA A 26 -29.34 12.21 44.64
C ALA A 26 -29.62 10.72 44.38
N CYS A 27 -28.67 9.89 44.86
CA CYS A 27 -28.77 8.57 45.50
C CYS A 27 -29.66 7.45 44.88
N THR A 28 -29.00 6.38 44.43
CA THR A 28 -29.29 5.00 44.88
C THR A 28 -28.01 4.16 44.89
N ALA A 29 -27.80 3.43 45.98
CA ALA A 29 -26.68 2.53 46.21
C ALA A 29 -26.80 1.20 45.43
N GLY A 30 -25.66 0.61 45.07
CA GLY A 30 -25.62 -0.81 44.70
C GLY A 30 -24.34 -1.26 44.00
N GLY A 31 -23.46 -1.95 44.73
CA GLY A 31 -22.63 -3.02 44.19
C GLY A 31 -21.20 -2.68 43.80
N SER A 32 -20.25 -3.01 44.68
CA SER A 32 -18.85 -3.25 44.34
C SER A 32 -18.70 -4.49 43.46
N ALA A 33 -17.93 -4.39 42.38
CA ALA A 33 -17.18 -5.51 41.83
C ALA A 33 -15.93 -4.98 41.13
N ASP A 34 -14.78 -5.29 41.72
CA ASP A 34 -13.46 -5.12 41.14
C ASP A 34 -13.36 -5.84 39.79
N GLY A 35 -12.94 -5.11 38.75
CA GLY A 35 -12.64 -5.65 37.44
C GLY A 35 -11.57 -4.82 36.77
N LYS A 36 -10.32 -5.26 36.84
CA LYS A 36 -9.19 -4.70 36.08
C LYS A 36 -9.52 -4.75 34.60
N SER A 37 -9.69 -3.59 33.96
CA SER A 37 -9.73 -3.47 32.50
C SER A 37 -8.46 -2.78 32.02
N GLY A 38 -7.62 -3.53 31.31
CA GLY A 38 -6.48 -3.00 30.60
C GLY A 38 -6.94 -2.09 29.46
N ARG A 39 -6.27 -0.94 29.34
CA ARG A 39 -6.36 -0.07 28.17
C ARG A 39 -5.85 -0.83 26.94
N ALA A 40 -6.74 -1.18 26.02
CA ALA A 40 -6.38 -1.36 24.62
C ALA A 40 -6.54 0.01 23.95
N HIS A 41 -5.44 0.55 23.41
CA HIS A 41 -5.47 1.61 22.42
C HIS A 41 -6.14 1.03 21.17
N GLY A 42 -7.26 1.61 20.76
CA GLY A 42 -7.87 1.33 19.46
C GLY A 42 -7.27 2.30 18.44
N ASP A 43 -6.38 1.80 17.59
CA ASP A 43 -6.02 2.48 16.35
C ASP A 43 -7.17 2.32 15.36
N GLY A 44 -7.71 3.45 14.91
CA GLY A 44 -8.66 3.51 13.82
C GLY A 44 -7.92 3.46 12.49
N GLY A 45 -7.89 2.28 11.85
CA GLY A 45 -7.58 2.13 10.42
C GLY A 45 -8.85 2.22 9.57
N PRO A 46 -8.79 2.73 8.33
CA PRO A 46 -9.97 2.88 7.50
C PRO A 46 -10.45 1.53 6.95
N GLY A 47 -11.72 1.22 7.24
CA GLY A 47 -12.72 0.81 6.25
C GLY A 47 -12.47 -0.43 5.38
N ALA A 48 -12.90 -1.59 5.88
CA ALA A 48 -13.71 -2.57 5.14
C ALA A 48 -13.26 -2.99 3.71
N ALA A 49 -12.07 -3.57 3.57
CA ALA A 49 -11.86 -4.59 2.54
C ALA A 49 -12.57 -5.88 2.98
N GLN A 50 -13.82 -6.02 2.57
CA GLN A 50 -14.61 -7.22 2.82
C GLN A 50 -13.99 -8.38 2.03
N ARG A 51 -13.57 -9.42 2.75
CA ARG A 51 -13.22 -10.77 2.25
C ARG A 51 -13.89 -11.08 0.92
N MET A 52 -13.13 -11.02 -0.17
CA MET A 52 -13.62 -11.38 -1.49
C MET A 52 -13.81 -12.90 -1.58
N PRO A 53 -14.90 -13.39 -2.21
CA PRO A 53 -15.30 -14.77 -2.13
C PRO A 53 -14.42 -15.65 -3.01
N VAL A 54 -13.57 -16.47 -2.39
CA VAL A 54 -12.92 -17.63 -3.04
C VAL A 54 -13.99 -18.41 -3.82
N THR A 55 -13.87 -18.49 -5.15
CA THR A 55 -14.70 -19.40 -5.94
C THR A 55 -14.43 -20.83 -5.41
N ARG A 56 -15.43 -21.41 -4.73
CA ARG A 56 -15.34 -22.60 -3.85
C ARG A 56 -14.74 -23.88 -4.46
N LEU A 57 -14.34 -23.90 -5.73
CA LEU A 57 -13.93 -25.14 -6.41
C LEU A 57 -12.41 -25.32 -6.51
N THR A 58 -11.62 -24.23 -6.60
CA THR A 58 -10.15 -24.31 -6.58
C THR A 58 -9.57 -23.01 -6.01
N PRO A 59 -8.98 -23.02 -4.80
CA PRO A 59 -8.36 -21.81 -4.25
C PRO A 59 -7.19 -21.34 -5.13
N LEU A 60 -6.89 -20.05 -5.06
CA LEU A 60 -5.64 -19.52 -5.62
C LEU A 60 -4.46 -20.04 -4.80
N THR A 61 -3.35 -20.28 -5.48
CA THR A 61 -2.13 -20.84 -4.89
C THR A 61 -0.91 -20.08 -5.37
N GLU A 62 0.24 -20.34 -4.75
CA GLU A 62 1.52 -19.78 -5.18
C GLU A 62 1.78 -20.03 -6.69
N ALA A 63 1.34 -21.17 -7.24
CA ALA A 63 1.45 -21.47 -8.67
C ALA A 63 0.66 -20.51 -9.58
N ASP A 64 -0.32 -19.79 -9.04
CA ASP A 64 -1.07 -18.73 -9.73
C ASP A 64 -0.40 -17.34 -9.59
N GLY A 65 0.73 -17.24 -8.88
CA GLY A 65 1.33 -15.97 -8.50
C GLY A 65 0.66 -15.32 -7.28
N TYR A 66 -0.13 -16.08 -6.51
CA TYR A 66 -0.84 -15.57 -5.35
C TYR A 66 0.09 -15.32 -4.17
N VAL A 67 0.06 -14.09 -3.64
CA VAL A 67 0.68 -13.69 -2.38
C VAL A 67 -0.44 -13.37 -1.38
N PRO A 68 -0.45 -13.95 -0.17
CA PRO A 68 -1.49 -13.68 0.80
C PRO A 68 -1.53 -12.20 1.24
N GLU A 69 -2.73 -11.69 1.55
CA GLU A 69 -2.89 -10.32 2.05
C GLU A 69 -2.11 -10.10 3.34
N GLY A 70 -1.38 -8.98 3.41
CA GLY A 70 -0.55 -8.62 4.54
C GLY A 70 0.81 -9.33 4.58
N GLU A 71 1.09 -10.19 3.61
CA GLU A 71 2.41 -10.74 3.36
C GLU A 71 3.11 -9.97 2.22
N GLY A 72 4.44 -10.03 2.22
CA GLY A 72 5.27 -9.48 1.17
C GLY A 72 6.40 -10.47 0.87
N LEU A 73 6.75 -10.61 -0.41
CA LEU A 73 7.85 -11.43 -0.85
C LEU A 73 9.15 -10.64 -0.77
N GLU A 74 10.20 -11.26 -0.23
CA GLU A 74 11.56 -10.75 -0.45
C GLU A 74 11.82 -10.69 -1.96
N VAL A 75 12.45 -9.61 -2.45
CA VAL A 75 12.72 -9.43 -3.89
C VAL A 75 13.61 -10.52 -4.50
N SER A 76 14.28 -11.31 -3.66
CA SER A 76 15.13 -12.44 -4.03
C SER A 76 14.41 -13.79 -4.04
N ALA A 77 13.14 -13.84 -3.64
CA ALA A 77 12.40 -15.09 -3.50
C ALA A 77 12.23 -15.83 -4.84
N GLU A 78 12.49 -17.13 -4.84
CA GLU A 78 12.35 -18.01 -5.99
C GLU A 78 10.96 -18.65 -5.98
N VAL A 79 9.94 -17.83 -6.22
CA VAL A 79 8.52 -18.23 -6.28
C VAL A 79 7.91 -17.83 -7.62
N PRO A 80 6.86 -18.52 -8.12
CA PRO A 80 6.24 -18.23 -9.41
C PRO A 80 5.84 -16.77 -9.65
N ALA A 81 5.48 -16.02 -8.59
CA ALA A 81 5.16 -14.60 -8.69
C ALA A 81 6.36 -13.73 -9.12
N LEU A 82 7.60 -14.15 -8.85
CA LEU A 82 8.82 -13.42 -9.24
C LEU A 82 9.56 -14.10 -10.39
N GLU A 83 9.64 -15.45 -10.41
CA GLU A 83 10.34 -16.20 -11.46
C GLU A 83 9.72 -16.06 -12.86
N ARG A 84 8.45 -15.61 -12.93
CA ARG A 84 7.71 -15.41 -14.19
C ARG A 84 7.59 -13.94 -14.59
N LEU A 85 8.22 -13.03 -13.85
CA LEU A 85 8.41 -11.67 -14.32
C LEU A 85 9.33 -11.67 -15.55
N ASP A 86 9.23 -10.61 -16.35
CA ASP A 86 10.27 -10.30 -17.31
C ASP A 86 11.64 -10.25 -16.58
N PRO A 87 12.68 -10.94 -17.11
CA PRO A 87 13.97 -11.01 -16.43
C PRO A 87 14.66 -9.65 -16.24
N GLU A 88 14.45 -8.69 -17.15
CA GLU A 88 14.99 -7.34 -17.04
C GLU A 88 14.25 -6.57 -15.94
N LEU A 89 12.91 -6.70 -15.87
CA LEU A 89 12.12 -6.14 -14.78
C LEU A 89 12.57 -6.68 -13.42
N TRP A 90 12.69 -8.01 -13.28
CA TRP A 90 13.08 -8.60 -12.00
C TRP A 90 14.50 -8.18 -11.58
N ALA A 91 15.42 -8.04 -12.53
CA ALA A 91 16.75 -7.51 -12.27
C ALA A 91 16.71 -6.05 -11.79
N ALA A 92 15.97 -5.17 -12.48
CA ALA A 92 15.81 -3.77 -12.11
C ALA A 92 15.20 -3.61 -10.71
N VAL A 93 14.16 -4.38 -10.37
CA VAL A 93 13.54 -4.36 -9.04
C VAL A 93 14.52 -4.76 -7.95
N ARG A 94 15.37 -5.77 -8.19
CA ARG A 94 16.40 -6.19 -7.22
C ARG A 94 17.50 -5.15 -7.03
N GLU A 95 17.90 -4.46 -8.10
CA GLU A 95 18.88 -3.38 -8.02
C GLU A 95 18.31 -2.17 -7.27
N ALA A 96 17.08 -1.76 -7.60
CA ALA A 96 16.37 -0.69 -6.92
C ALA A 96 16.17 -1.00 -5.43
N ALA A 97 15.75 -2.23 -5.10
CA ALA A 97 15.59 -2.67 -3.72
C ALA A 97 16.90 -2.62 -2.93
N ALA A 98 18.02 -3.08 -3.51
CA ALA A 98 19.32 -3.02 -2.85
C ALA A 98 19.78 -1.57 -2.59
N ALA A 99 19.47 -0.64 -3.50
CA ALA A 99 19.76 0.78 -3.31
C ALA A 99 18.88 1.41 -2.22
N ALA A 100 17.57 1.10 -2.20
CA ALA A 100 16.65 1.54 -1.17
C ALA A 100 17.05 1.02 0.22
N GLU A 101 17.43 -0.26 0.33
CA GLU A 101 17.88 -0.88 1.57
C GLU A 101 19.17 -0.26 2.09
N ALA A 102 20.08 0.18 1.22
CA ALA A 102 21.28 0.91 1.60
C ALA A 102 20.97 2.27 2.26
N GLU A 103 19.78 2.82 2.01
CA GLU A 103 19.23 4.01 2.65
C GLU A 103 18.31 3.70 3.84
N GLY A 104 18.13 2.41 4.18
CA GLY A 104 17.31 1.94 5.29
C GLY A 104 15.82 1.84 4.96
N VAL A 105 15.45 1.78 3.68
CA VAL A 105 14.08 1.55 3.21
C VAL A 105 13.92 0.06 2.88
N GLU A 106 13.04 -0.63 3.60
CA GLU A 106 12.74 -2.05 3.35
C GLU A 106 11.85 -2.19 2.11
N VAL A 107 12.13 -3.16 1.25
CA VAL A 107 11.37 -3.38 0.00
C VAL A 107 10.88 -4.82 -0.07
N VAL A 108 9.57 -4.97 -0.26
CA VAL A 108 8.93 -6.26 -0.53
C VAL A 108 8.03 -6.16 -1.75
N VAL A 109 7.79 -7.28 -2.42
CA VAL A 109 6.81 -7.38 -3.52
C VAL A 109 5.52 -7.97 -2.98
N THR A 110 4.41 -7.23 -3.11
CA THR A 110 3.08 -7.70 -2.73
C THR A 110 2.35 -8.40 -3.86
N SER A 111 2.74 -8.15 -5.11
CA SER A 111 2.20 -8.82 -6.29
C SER A 111 3.19 -8.68 -7.46
N GLY A 112 3.47 -9.79 -8.14
CA GLY A 112 4.34 -9.84 -9.31
C GLY A 112 3.58 -10.45 -10.49
N TRP A 113 4.15 -11.46 -11.14
CA TRP A 113 3.42 -12.22 -12.15
C TRP A 113 2.13 -12.84 -11.57
N ARG A 114 1.04 -12.77 -12.33
CA ARG A 114 -0.27 -13.36 -12.00
C ARG A 114 -0.74 -14.27 -13.14
N SER A 115 -1.36 -15.39 -12.80
CA SER A 115 -2.05 -16.20 -13.83
C SER A 115 -3.30 -15.47 -14.34
N GLU A 116 -3.72 -15.74 -15.59
CA GLU A 116 -5.00 -15.23 -16.11
C GLU A 116 -6.18 -15.58 -15.19
N ARG A 117 -6.15 -16.77 -14.58
CA ARG A 117 -7.20 -17.21 -13.63
C ARG A 117 -7.23 -16.32 -12.40
N TYR A 118 -6.06 -15.95 -11.88
CA TYR A 118 -5.96 -15.02 -10.76
C TYR A 118 -6.46 -13.64 -11.16
N GLN A 119 -6.07 -13.14 -12.34
CA GLN A 119 -6.54 -11.85 -12.83
C GLN A 119 -8.06 -11.78 -12.99
N ARG A 120 -8.68 -12.80 -13.61
CA ARG A 120 -10.15 -12.88 -13.74
C ARG A 120 -10.84 -12.92 -12.39
N PHE A 121 -10.26 -13.61 -11.40
CA PHE A 121 -10.78 -13.63 -10.03
C PHE A 121 -10.77 -12.25 -9.39
N LEU A 122 -9.68 -11.48 -9.53
CA LEU A 122 -9.58 -10.12 -9.00
C LEU A 122 -10.59 -9.18 -9.64
N LEU A 123 -10.81 -9.29 -10.96
CA LEU A 123 -11.81 -8.48 -11.64
C LEU A 123 -13.23 -8.80 -11.14
N GLU A 124 -13.60 -10.07 -11.01
CA GLU A 124 -14.91 -10.49 -10.46
C GLU A 124 -15.12 -9.98 -9.02
N ALA A 125 -14.07 -10.03 -8.21
CA ALA A 125 -14.04 -9.47 -6.87
C ALA A 125 -14.21 -7.94 -6.86
N ALA A 126 -13.52 -7.23 -7.75
CA ALA A 126 -13.65 -5.78 -7.90
C ALA A 126 -15.07 -5.40 -8.34
N VAL A 127 -15.67 -6.10 -9.30
CA VAL A 127 -17.07 -5.88 -9.72
C VAL A 127 -18.03 -6.05 -8.54
N THR A 128 -17.81 -7.08 -7.71
CA THR A 128 -18.60 -7.29 -6.50
C THR A 128 -18.46 -6.14 -5.50
N THR A 129 -17.26 -5.56 -5.40
CA THR A 129 -16.94 -4.48 -4.46
C THR A 129 -17.45 -3.13 -4.92
N TYR A 130 -17.24 -2.79 -6.19
CA TYR A 130 -17.53 -1.47 -6.76
C TYR A 130 -18.90 -1.39 -7.45
N GLY A 131 -19.55 -2.52 -7.71
CA GLY A 131 -20.93 -2.60 -8.17
C GLY A 131 -21.13 -2.54 -9.68
N SER A 132 -20.08 -2.29 -10.47
CA SER A 132 -20.10 -2.35 -11.94
C SER A 132 -18.73 -2.73 -12.49
N GLU A 133 -18.72 -3.27 -13.72
CA GLU A 133 -17.47 -3.49 -14.48
C GLU A 133 -16.75 -2.18 -14.78
N GLU A 134 -17.49 -1.10 -15.07
CA GLU A 134 -16.93 0.22 -15.35
C GLU A 134 -16.15 0.80 -14.16
N GLU A 135 -16.70 0.72 -12.93
CA GLU A 135 -15.99 1.20 -11.74
C GLU A 135 -14.86 0.26 -11.34
N ALA A 136 -15.00 -1.05 -11.57
CA ALA A 136 -13.96 -2.03 -11.28
C ALA A 136 -12.73 -1.89 -12.21
N ALA A 137 -12.95 -1.57 -13.48
CA ALA A 137 -11.89 -1.43 -14.49
C ALA A 137 -10.88 -0.33 -14.15
N ARG A 138 -11.26 0.63 -13.30
CA ARG A 138 -10.36 1.68 -12.80
C ARG A 138 -9.30 1.16 -11.84
N TRP A 139 -9.47 -0.04 -11.29
CA TRP A 139 -8.58 -0.62 -10.27
C TRP A 139 -8.03 -1.98 -10.67
N VAL A 140 -8.74 -2.70 -11.54
CA VAL A 140 -8.35 -4.05 -11.95
C VAL A 140 -8.58 -4.20 -13.45
N ALA A 141 -7.48 -4.28 -14.21
CA ALA A 141 -7.51 -4.57 -15.64
C ALA A 141 -8.03 -5.99 -15.94
N THR A 142 -8.47 -6.21 -17.17
CA THR A 142 -8.83 -7.55 -17.66
C THR A 142 -7.62 -8.48 -17.70
N ALA A 143 -7.86 -9.79 -17.92
CA ALA A 143 -6.76 -10.75 -18.04
C ALA A 143 -5.91 -10.52 -19.29
N GLU A 144 -6.53 -9.96 -20.32
CA GLU A 144 -5.92 -9.68 -21.61
C GLU A 144 -5.09 -8.37 -21.60
N GLU A 145 -5.38 -7.44 -20.69
CA GLU A 145 -4.75 -6.12 -20.62
C GLU A 145 -3.75 -5.97 -19.45
N SER A 146 -3.82 -6.85 -18.45
CA SER A 146 -2.99 -6.73 -17.25
C SER A 146 -1.51 -7.07 -17.50
N SER A 147 -0.61 -6.11 -17.32
CA SER A 147 0.85 -6.30 -17.35
C SER A 147 1.37 -7.36 -16.37
N HIS A 148 0.67 -7.60 -15.25
CA HIS A 148 1.04 -8.70 -14.35
C HIS A 148 0.86 -10.09 -14.99
N VAL A 149 -0.02 -10.24 -15.97
CA VAL A 149 -0.25 -11.52 -16.66
C VAL A 149 0.89 -11.83 -17.61
N THR A 150 1.43 -10.79 -18.27
CA THR A 150 2.60 -10.90 -19.14
C THR A 150 3.92 -10.93 -18.37
N GLY A 151 3.92 -10.50 -17.10
CA GLY A 151 5.10 -10.46 -16.23
C GLY A 151 5.83 -9.11 -16.29
N ASP A 152 5.20 -8.09 -16.86
CA ASP A 152 5.81 -6.78 -17.12
C ASP A 152 5.54 -5.74 -16.01
N ALA A 153 4.88 -6.14 -14.92
CA ALA A 153 4.56 -5.27 -13.78
C ALA A 153 4.84 -5.90 -12.41
N VAL A 154 5.11 -5.02 -11.44
CA VAL A 154 5.28 -5.36 -10.03
C VAL A 154 4.54 -4.37 -9.13
N ASP A 155 3.95 -4.89 -8.06
CA ASP A 155 3.40 -4.11 -6.95
C ASP A 155 4.39 -4.12 -5.78
N VAL A 156 4.97 -2.97 -5.48
CA VAL A 156 5.89 -2.77 -4.35
C VAL A 156 5.08 -2.51 -3.08
N GLY A 157 5.35 -3.30 -2.05
CA GLY A 157 4.74 -3.15 -0.74
C GLY A 157 5.36 -2.01 0.07
N TYR A 158 4.66 -1.60 1.13
CA TYR A 158 4.99 -0.48 2.03
C TYR A 158 5.02 0.90 1.35
N THR A 159 4.39 1.88 2.00
CA THR A 159 4.25 3.22 1.42
C THR A 159 5.56 4.00 1.36
N ASP A 160 6.51 3.73 2.24
CA ASP A 160 7.85 4.33 2.22
C ASP A 160 8.71 3.78 1.09
N ALA A 161 8.63 2.49 0.78
CA ALA A 161 9.25 1.92 -0.41
C ALA A 161 8.62 2.47 -1.70
N ALA A 162 7.29 2.56 -1.76
CA ALA A 162 6.59 3.21 -2.87
C ALA A 162 7.00 4.69 -3.05
N ASP A 163 7.14 5.47 -1.96
CA ASP A 163 7.68 6.84 -2.03
C ASP A 163 9.10 6.85 -2.59
N TRP A 164 9.96 5.95 -2.12
CA TRP A 164 11.34 5.85 -2.61
C TRP A 164 11.38 5.51 -4.11
N PHE A 165 10.63 4.50 -4.56
CA PHE A 165 10.54 4.12 -5.97
C PHE A 165 9.99 5.26 -6.83
N SER A 166 9.00 6.03 -6.36
CA SER A 166 8.48 7.18 -7.11
C SER A 166 9.53 8.26 -7.39
N ARG A 167 10.58 8.34 -6.56
CA ARG A 167 11.63 9.37 -6.61
C ARG A 167 12.90 8.90 -7.32
N PHE A 168 13.23 7.62 -7.19
CA PHE A 168 14.50 7.05 -7.63
C PHE A 168 14.35 5.87 -8.59
N GLY A 169 13.14 5.34 -8.78
CA GLY A 169 12.89 4.18 -9.64
C GLY A 169 13.37 4.37 -11.07
N SER A 170 13.28 5.58 -11.61
CA SER A 170 13.69 5.88 -12.98
C SER A 170 15.19 5.71 -13.20
N GLU A 171 16.02 5.76 -12.15
CA GLU A 171 17.45 5.43 -12.22
C GLU A 171 17.68 3.97 -12.66
N PHE A 172 16.68 3.10 -12.44
CA PHE A 172 16.66 1.68 -12.81
C PHE A 172 15.69 1.38 -13.97
N GLY A 173 15.09 2.41 -14.58
CA GLY A 173 14.08 2.25 -15.64
C GLY A 173 12.65 2.00 -15.15
N LEU A 174 12.44 1.95 -13.83
CA LEU A 174 11.16 1.67 -13.21
C LEU A 174 10.34 2.96 -13.05
N CYS A 175 9.13 2.96 -13.57
CA CYS A 175 8.21 4.10 -13.48
C CYS A 175 6.86 3.68 -12.92
N GLN A 176 6.26 4.57 -12.13
CA GLN A 176 4.87 4.41 -11.70
C GLN A 176 3.96 4.52 -12.93
N THR A 177 3.15 3.49 -13.19
CA THR A 177 2.30 3.45 -14.40
C THR A 177 0.97 4.16 -14.18
N TYR A 178 0.34 4.00 -13.02
CA TYR A 178 -1.00 4.54 -12.71
C TYR A 178 -0.97 5.50 -11.51
N ALA A 179 -1.57 6.68 -11.67
CA ALA A 179 -1.51 7.75 -10.69
C ALA A 179 -2.27 7.42 -9.39
N ASN A 180 -3.29 6.58 -9.47
CA ASN A 180 -4.05 6.06 -8.32
C ASN A 180 -3.38 4.87 -7.62
N GLU A 181 -2.27 4.35 -8.14
CA GLU A 181 -1.59 3.15 -7.65
C GLU A 181 -0.10 3.44 -7.42
N LEU A 182 0.21 4.03 -6.26
CA LEU A 182 1.60 4.39 -5.89
C LEU A 182 2.55 3.18 -5.83
N TRP A 183 2.01 1.97 -5.76
CA TRP A 183 2.73 0.71 -5.64
C TRP A 183 3.03 0.04 -6.98
N HIS A 184 2.36 0.40 -8.08
CA HIS A 184 2.47 -0.30 -9.38
C HIS A 184 3.58 0.28 -10.25
N TYR A 185 4.58 -0.55 -10.58
CA TYR A 185 5.74 -0.16 -11.38
C TYR A 185 5.98 -1.09 -12.57
N GLU A 186 6.42 -0.51 -13.68
CA GLU A 186 6.81 -1.19 -14.91
C GLU A 186 8.14 -0.63 -15.45
N LEU A 187 8.81 -1.38 -16.33
CA LEU A 187 9.92 -0.86 -17.11
C LEU A 187 9.39 0.04 -18.24
N ALA A 188 9.43 1.36 -18.05
CA ALA A 188 8.90 2.33 -19.01
C ALA A 188 9.98 3.13 -19.74
N VAL A 189 11.20 3.17 -19.19
CA VAL A 189 12.33 3.94 -19.72
C VAL A 189 13.63 3.17 -19.56
N GLU A 190 14.64 3.54 -20.35
CA GLU A 190 16.02 3.11 -20.08
C GLU A 190 16.49 3.67 -18.71
N PRO A 191 17.37 2.94 -17.98
CA PRO A 191 17.93 3.41 -16.71
C PRO A 191 18.47 4.85 -16.77
N GLY A 192 17.96 5.70 -15.88
CA GLY A 192 18.27 7.14 -15.81
C GLY A 192 17.40 8.03 -16.70
N GLY A 193 16.40 7.46 -17.38
CA GLY A 193 15.41 8.20 -18.17
C GLY A 193 14.43 9.01 -17.33
N GLU A 194 13.67 9.88 -17.99
CA GLU A 194 12.57 10.64 -17.40
C GLU A 194 11.27 9.84 -17.57
N CYS A 195 10.61 9.48 -16.46
CA CYS A 195 9.35 8.75 -16.52
C CYS A 195 8.26 9.56 -17.23
N PRO A 196 7.43 8.91 -18.07
CA PRO A 196 6.24 9.56 -18.60
C PRO A 196 5.28 9.92 -17.45
N PRO A 197 4.38 10.89 -17.65
CA PRO A 197 3.26 11.10 -16.72
C PRO A 197 2.45 9.80 -16.58
N PRO A 198 2.12 9.38 -15.35
CA PRO A 198 1.31 8.19 -15.15
C PRO A 198 -0.08 8.38 -15.75
N ALA A 199 -0.67 7.30 -16.25
CA ALA A 199 -2.08 7.25 -16.60
C ALA A 199 -2.94 7.50 -15.36
N THR A 200 -4.17 8.00 -15.52
CA THR A 200 -4.98 8.35 -14.34
C THR A 200 -5.34 7.12 -13.51
N ASP A 201 -5.70 6.04 -14.18
CA ASP A 201 -6.00 4.73 -13.60
C ASP A 201 -5.89 3.60 -14.64
N ALA A 202 -6.09 2.34 -14.20
CA ALA A 202 -5.89 1.15 -15.03
C ALA A 202 -6.76 1.12 -16.30
N ALA A 203 -7.89 1.83 -16.32
CA ALA A 203 -8.79 1.88 -17.47
C ALA A 203 -8.23 2.70 -18.64
N GLU A 204 -7.23 3.56 -18.41
CA GLU A 204 -6.56 4.32 -19.48
C GLU A 204 -5.39 3.56 -20.13
N GLY A 205 -4.89 2.51 -19.47
CA GLY A 205 -3.82 1.64 -19.97
C GLY A 205 -4.31 0.36 -20.65
N SER A 206 -5.63 0.16 -20.72
CA SER A 206 -6.34 -1.00 -21.28
C SER A 206 -6.63 -0.83 -22.78
#